data_AF-Q9VCN4-F1
#
_entry.id   AF-Q9VCN4-F1
#
_cell.length_a   1.000
_cell.length_b   1.000
_cell.length_c   1.000
_cell.angle_alpha   90.00
_cell.angle_beta   90.00
_cell.angle_gamma   90.00
#
_symmetry.space_group_name_H-M   'P 1'
#
loop_
_entity.id
_entity.type
_entity.pdbx_description
1 polymer ?
#
loop_
_entity_poly.entity_id
_entity_poly.type
_entity_poly.pdbx_seq_one_letter_code
_entity_poly.pdbx_strand_id
1 'polypeptide(L)'
;MEEIKKFDKLAFLESYLLKHKELGKRQREYKKILSSKLKTRKETIIEASFETAIDQLEEEKNDLRAQIWVASGTTHKKQNNRWLELIRCHVECQENLSQDINSLKTSISNMEKEISRMSKQIYNLNRLTIPDQQHQAYVMRARKRMTILENSLEVGVRQECGFTAANADLREQLIRILNHRTFFNDSYTKMVQKLNSEKKYLIDLIEYALNTFDGCIEVYEKIDLLAKREAKERDMRRVEMQGIMRKVAADGDNTAFLNCKSKPRELADLQPKEYKRRDEFRRVHNKKINLYNSVLQKILQYTESSNMDEVIDKFQQQESLYYSFFNYANEMSYHITMLNNSVNRLFEDIVNLKKDNSNTLQDQLDQISSLENKVRNKQESNMELHKARENNDARLENLLQGVETVCEMCSIDASPLTKLLGDHTHVNLVNVNRFLKLLETRVQELTASVYVMERQEEGRFDYVVKQIEKICELPTDLNDIVLTQQCPECAEGEAFNMDEGGDGVLVHTVAEAKKKLYEKVTQPEMQYRLHSISQCRLPRSRLLAAKRNM
;
A
#
# COMPACT_ATOMS: atom_id res chain seq x y z
N MET A 1 57.15 -201.33 -41.51
CA MET A 1 57.68 -200.50 -42.62
C MET A 1 56.55 -200.37 -43.62
N GLU A 2 56.02 -199.16 -43.82
CA GLU A 2 55.42 -198.71 -45.09
C GLU A 2 55.15 -197.20 -44.99
N GLU A 3 55.45 -196.52 -46.08
CA GLU A 3 55.85 -195.12 -46.15
C GLU A 3 54.67 -194.14 -46.12
N ILE A 4 54.81 -193.10 -45.30
CA ILE A 4 53.83 -192.00 -45.16
C ILE A 4 53.90 -191.13 -46.41
N LYS A 5 52.89 -191.25 -47.28
CA LYS A 5 52.70 -190.43 -48.49
C LYS A 5 52.65 -188.93 -48.12
N LYS A 6 53.57 -188.16 -48.70
CA LYS A 6 53.71 -186.71 -48.53
C LYS A 6 52.43 -185.95 -48.92
N PHE A 7 51.96 -185.11 -48.00
CA PHE A 7 50.84 -184.17 -48.16
C PHE A 7 51.20 -183.02 -49.11
N ASP A 8 50.41 -182.84 -50.17
CA ASP A 8 50.64 -181.82 -51.21
C ASP A 8 50.16 -180.43 -50.74
N LYS A 9 51.10 -179.66 -50.22
CA LYS A 9 50.89 -178.37 -49.52
C LYS A 9 50.39 -177.25 -50.45
N LEU A 10 50.64 -177.35 -51.77
CA LEU A 10 50.31 -176.31 -52.75
C LEU A 10 48.79 -176.20 -52.99
N ALA A 11 48.11 -177.32 -53.24
CA ALA A 11 46.66 -177.33 -53.49
C ALA A 11 45.84 -176.85 -52.27
N PHE A 12 46.33 -177.11 -51.05
CA PHE A 12 45.71 -176.61 -49.81
C PHE A 12 45.82 -175.08 -49.69
N LEU A 13 46.98 -174.51 -50.00
CA LEU A 13 47.22 -173.06 -49.89
C LEU A 13 46.38 -172.26 -50.90
N GLU A 14 46.21 -172.76 -52.11
CA GLU A 14 45.44 -172.07 -53.16
C GLU A 14 43.93 -172.02 -52.83
N SER A 15 43.38 -173.14 -52.35
CA SER A 15 42.01 -173.23 -51.82
C SER A 15 41.78 -172.32 -50.60
N TYR A 16 42.75 -172.27 -49.69
CA TYR A 16 42.70 -171.41 -48.50
C TYR A 16 42.70 -169.92 -48.87
N LEU A 17 43.55 -169.51 -49.82
CA LEU A 17 43.62 -168.13 -50.32
C LEU A 17 42.31 -167.68 -50.98
N LEU A 18 41.67 -168.56 -51.78
CA LEU A 18 40.39 -168.25 -52.43
C LEU A 18 39.29 -168.02 -51.39
N LYS A 19 39.17 -168.90 -50.39
CA LYS A 19 38.20 -168.77 -49.30
C LYS A 19 38.45 -167.52 -48.45
N HIS A 20 39.71 -167.14 -48.21
CA HIS A 20 40.05 -165.94 -47.45
C HIS A 20 39.67 -164.65 -48.20
N LYS A 21 39.79 -164.65 -49.54
CA LYS A 21 39.34 -163.53 -50.39
C LYS A 21 37.82 -163.36 -50.35
N GLU A 22 37.06 -164.46 -50.41
CA GLU A 22 35.59 -164.41 -50.29
C GLU A 22 35.13 -163.95 -48.90
N LEU A 23 35.77 -164.41 -47.84
CA LEU A 23 35.47 -163.99 -46.46
C LEU A 23 35.68 -162.47 -46.29
N GLY A 24 36.77 -161.92 -46.84
CA GLY A 24 37.03 -160.49 -46.81
C GLY A 24 36.04 -159.65 -47.63
N LYS A 25 35.39 -160.23 -48.64
CA LYS A 25 34.30 -159.57 -49.39
C LYS A 25 33.02 -159.53 -48.55
N ARG A 26 32.61 -160.67 -47.95
CA ARG A 26 31.44 -160.78 -47.06
C ARG A 26 31.55 -159.89 -45.81
N GLN A 27 32.73 -159.78 -45.20
CA GLN A 27 32.95 -158.91 -44.04
C GLN A 27 32.76 -157.41 -44.36
N ARG A 28 33.14 -156.96 -45.56
CA ARG A 28 32.95 -155.56 -45.98
C ARG A 28 31.48 -155.22 -46.23
N GLU A 29 30.72 -156.13 -46.81
CA GLU A 29 29.27 -155.97 -46.99
C GLU A 29 28.53 -155.92 -45.65
N TYR A 30 28.90 -156.78 -44.69
CA TYR A 30 28.31 -156.80 -43.35
C TYR A 30 28.55 -155.49 -42.57
N LYS A 31 29.76 -154.90 -42.69
CA LYS A 31 30.10 -153.63 -42.03
C LYS A 31 29.30 -152.43 -42.56
N LYS A 32 28.98 -152.42 -43.87
CA LYS A 32 28.14 -151.38 -44.49
C LYS A 32 26.67 -151.45 -44.04
N ILE A 33 26.14 -152.66 -43.82
CA ILE A 33 24.76 -152.86 -43.33
C ILE A 33 24.65 -152.47 -41.85
N LEU A 34 25.68 -152.71 -41.04
CA LEU A 34 25.67 -152.34 -39.63
C LEU A 34 25.65 -150.83 -39.40
N SER A 35 26.34 -150.03 -40.24
CA SER A 35 26.40 -148.58 -40.06
C SER A 35 25.09 -147.85 -40.40
N SER A 36 24.21 -148.44 -41.21
CA SER A 36 22.90 -147.83 -41.52
C SER A 36 21.79 -148.23 -40.54
N LYS A 37 21.98 -149.30 -39.74
CA LYS A 37 20.97 -149.80 -38.79
C LYS A 37 21.24 -149.42 -37.33
N LEU A 38 22.44 -148.98 -36.97
CA LEU A 38 22.71 -148.47 -35.61
C LEU A 38 22.45 -146.97 -35.54
N LYS A 39 21.32 -146.58 -34.94
CA LYS A 39 21.13 -145.22 -34.39
C LYS A 39 22.32 -144.92 -33.47
N THR A 40 22.95 -143.77 -33.65
CA THR A 40 24.15 -143.44 -32.86
C THR A 40 23.73 -143.00 -31.46
N ARG A 41 24.54 -143.34 -30.43
CA ARG A 41 24.29 -143.01 -29.00
C ARG A 41 23.96 -141.53 -28.73
N LYS A 42 24.34 -140.60 -29.61
CA LYS A 42 23.97 -139.19 -29.52
C LYS A 42 22.47 -138.94 -29.77
N GLU A 43 21.87 -139.65 -30.72
CA GLU A 43 20.45 -139.49 -31.06
C GLU A 43 19.54 -139.93 -29.91
N THR A 44 19.90 -141.02 -29.21
CA THR A 44 19.13 -141.51 -28.04
C THR A 44 19.19 -140.57 -26.84
N ILE A 45 20.30 -139.85 -26.63
CA ILE A 45 20.42 -138.86 -25.54
C ILE A 45 19.57 -137.62 -25.84
N ILE A 46 19.55 -137.20 -27.12
CA ILE A 46 18.76 -136.05 -27.56
C ILE A 46 17.26 -136.36 -27.47
N GLU A 47 16.80 -137.53 -27.93
CA GLU A 47 15.41 -137.98 -27.78
C GLU A 47 14.97 -137.95 -26.29
N ALA A 48 15.77 -138.52 -25.38
CA ALA A 48 15.45 -138.50 -23.96
C ALA A 48 15.40 -137.08 -23.35
N SER A 49 16.26 -136.16 -23.82
CA SER A 49 16.24 -134.77 -23.36
C SER A 49 14.98 -134.02 -23.81
N PHE A 50 14.49 -134.32 -25.02
CA PHE A 50 13.23 -133.76 -25.51
C PHE A 50 12.04 -134.31 -24.74
N GLU A 51 12.02 -135.60 -24.39
CA GLU A 51 10.97 -136.19 -23.55
C GLU A 51 10.90 -135.50 -22.18
N THR A 52 12.03 -135.34 -21.49
CA THR A 52 12.05 -134.64 -20.18
C THR A 52 11.63 -133.17 -20.25
N ALA A 53 11.95 -132.47 -21.34
CA ALA A 53 11.55 -131.07 -21.53
C ALA A 53 10.05 -130.96 -21.84
N ILE A 54 9.50 -131.93 -22.57
CA ILE A 54 8.06 -132.04 -22.81
C ILE A 54 7.34 -132.29 -21.47
N ASP A 55 7.82 -133.22 -20.65
CA ASP A 55 7.21 -133.52 -19.35
C ASP A 55 7.18 -132.29 -18.41
N GLN A 56 8.28 -131.53 -18.33
CA GLN A 56 8.34 -130.28 -17.55
C GLN A 56 7.36 -129.22 -18.08
N LEU A 57 7.30 -129.03 -19.40
CA LEU A 57 6.35 -128.10 -20.01
C LEU A 57 4.90 -128.54 -19.81
N GLU A 58 4.63 -129.85 -19.75
CA GLU A 58 3.31 -130.37 -19.42
C GLU A 58 2.94 -130.11 -17.96
N GLU A 59 3.89 -130.24 -17.03
CA GLU A 59 3.72 -129.88 -15.62
C GLU A 59 3.42 -128.38 -15.46
N GLU A 60 4.24 -127.50 -16.04
CA GLU A 60 4.01 -126.04 -16.02
C GLU A 60 2.67 -125.66 -16.67
N LYS A 61 2.30 -126.31 -17.79
CA LYS A 61 1.00 -126.11 -18.43
C LYS A 61 -0.14 -126.50 -17.49
N ASN A 62 0.00 -127.58 -16.73
CA ASN A 62 -1.00 -128.02 -15.77
C ASN A 62 -1.09 -127.07 -14.57
N ASP A 63 0.03 -126.55 -14.07
CA ASP A 63 0.06 -125.55 -13.00
C ASP A 63 -0.58 -124.23 -13.44
N LEU A 64 -0.24 -123.73 -14.63
CA LEU A 64 -0.87 -122.52 -15.19
C LEU A 64 -2.37 -122.73 -15.40
N ARG A 65 -2.80 -123.92 -15.86
CA ARG A 65 -4.22 -124.27 -15.96
C ARG A 65 -4.90 -124.26 -14.60
N ALA A 66 -4.27 -124.78 -13.55
CA ALA A 66 -4.80 -124.78 -12.19
C ALA A 66 -4.92 -123.35 -11.64
N GLN A 67 -3.91 -122.50 -11.84
CA GLN A 67 -3.96 -121.09 -11.45
C GLN A 67 -5.05 -120.32 -12.20
N ILE A 68 -5.18 -120.53 -13.52
CA ILE A 68 -6.25 -119.95 -14.32
C ILE A 68 -7.61 -120.45 -13.82
N TRP A 69 -7.75 -121.72 -13.45
CA TRP A 69 -9.00 -122.29 -12.92
C TRP A 69 -9.38 -121.65 -11.57
N VAL A 70 -8.43 -121.51 -10.65
CA VAL A 70 -8.66 -120.84 -9.35
C VAL A 70 -9.00 -119.36 -9.57
N ALA A 71 -8.23 -118.64 -10.38
CA ALA A 71 -8.46 -117.23 -10.68
C ALA A 71 -9.80 -116.99 -11.42
N SER A 72 -10.24 -117.94 -12.23
CA SER A 72 -11.53 -117.90 -12.92
C SER A 72 -12.70 -118.47 -12.10
N GLY A 73 -12.42 -118.95 -10.88
CA GLY A 73 -13.40 -119.38 -9.90
C GLY A 73 -14.42 -118.29 -9.56
N THR A 74 -15.65 -118.70 -9.26
CA THR A 74 -16.78 -117.77 -9.05
C THR A 74 -16.56 -116.79 -7.90
N THR A 75 -15.83 -117.20 -6.86
CA THR A 75 -15.49 -116.36 -5.69
C THR A 75 -14.54 -115.22 -6.09
N HIS A 76 -13.44 -115.54 -6.78
CA HIS A 76 -12.49 -114.54 -7.28
C HIS A 76 -13.12 -113.61 -8.31
N LYS A 77 -13.97 -114.11 -9.22
CA LYS A 77 -14.74 -113.25 -10.13
C LYS A 77 -15.67 -112.27 -9.41
N LYS A 78 -16.42 -112.74 -8.40
CA LYS A 78 -17.29 -111.86 -7.60
C LYS A 78 -16.47 -110.80 -6.85
N GLN A 79 -15.36 -111.20 -6.25
CA GLN A 79 -14.46 -110.28 -5.54
C GLN A 79 -13.86 -109.25 -6.50
N ASN A 80 -13.38 -109.68 -7.67
CA ASN A 80 -12.84 -108.80 -8.70
C ASN A 80 -13.90 -107.83 -9.24
N ASN A 81 -15.13 -108.29 -9.48
CA ASN A 81 -16.23 -107.41 -9.89
C ASN A 81 -16.55 -106.36 -8.81
N ARG A 82 -16.51 -106.75 -7.53
CA ARG A 82 -16.71 -105.82 -6.42
C ARG A 82 -15.58 -104.78 -6.34
N TRP A 83 -14.33 -105.21 -6.52
CA TRP A 83 -13.18 -104.30 -6.58
C TRP A 83 -13.25 -103.37 -7.79
N LEU A 84 -13.63 -103.87 -8.97
CA LEU A 84 -13.82 -103.07 -10.18
C LEU A 84 -14.92 -102.02 -10.00
N GLU A 85 -16.04 -102.37 -9.36
CA GLU A 85 -17.12 -101.43 -9.08
C GLU A 85 -16.67 -100.34 -8.10
N LEU A 86 -15.92 -100.72 -7.05
CA LEU A 86 -15.36 -99.77 -6.08
C LEU A 86 -14.34 -98.84 -6.74
N ILE A 87 -13.45 -99.38 -7.59
CA ILE A 87 -12.48 -98.62 -8.37
C ILE A 87 -13.20 -97.66 -9.31
N ARG A 88 -14.24 -98.11 -10.01
CA ARG A 88 -15.05 -97.27 -10.90
C ARG A 88 -15.68 -96.11 -10.13
N CYS A 89 -16.32 -96.40 -8.99
CA CYS A 89 -16.91 -95.37 -8.12
C CYS A 89 -15.87 -94.37 -7.62
N HIS A 90 -14.66 -94.82 -7.25
CA HIS A 90 -13.59 -93.93 -6.82
C HIS A 90 -13.04 -93.07 -7.95
N VAL A 91 -12.87 -93.64 -9.15
CA VAL A 91 -12.42 -92.89 -10.34
C VAL A 91 -13.45 -91.85 -10.73
N GLU A 92 -14.73 -92.21 -10.81
CA GLU A 92 -15.81 -91.27 -11.14
C GLU A 92 -15.95 -90.16 -10.09
N CYS A 93 -15.86 -90.51 -8.79
CA CYS A 93 -15.86 -89.52 -7.72
C CYS A 93 -14.63 -88.59 -7.81
N GLN A 94 -13.45 -89.13 -8.10
CA GLN A 94 -12.23 -88.35 -8.27
C GLN A 94 -12.31 -87.42 -9.48
N GLU A 95 -12.87 -87.89 -10.61
CA GLU A 95 -13.07 -87.09 -11.81
C GLU A 95 -14.07 -85.95 -11.56
N ASN A 96 -15.22 -86.24 -10.96
CA ASN A 96 -16.23 -85.25 -10.61
C ASN A 96 -15.69 -84.20 -9.63
N LEU A 97 -15.00 -84.65 -8.57
CA LEU A 97 -14.34 -83.73 -7.63
C LEU A 97 -13.27 -82.88 -8.35
N SER A 98 -12.53 -83.44 -9.31
CA SER A 98 -11.54 -82.67 -10.07
C SER A 98 -12.22 -81.60 -10.94
N GLN A 99 -13.37 -81.92 -11.55
CA GLN A 99 -14.15 -80.98 -12.35
C GLN A 99 -14.72 -79.85 -11.47
N ASP A 100 -15.28 -80.19 -10.32
CA ASP A 100 -15.80 -79.22 -9.35
C ASP A 100 -14.70 -78.32 -8.78
N ILE A 101 -13.53 -78.88 -8.47
CA ILE A 101 -12.38 -78.10 -8.03
C ILE A 101 -11.94 -77.13 -9.13
N ASN A 102 -11.95 -77.56 -10.41
CA ASN A 102 -11.57 -76.70 -11.53
C ASN A 102 -12.62 -75.61 -11.81
N SER A 103 -13.92 -75.91 -11.70
CA SER A 103 -15.00 -74.93 -11.85
C SER A 103 -14.97 -73.89 -10.73
N LEU A 104 -14.70 -74.31 -9.49
CA LEU A 104 -14.52 -73.40 -8.36
C LEU A 104 -13.26 -72.54 -8.51
N LYS A 105 -12.12 -73.12 -8.92
CA LYS A 105 -10.89 -72.37 -9.19
C LYS A 105 -11.09 -71.30 -10.28
N THR A 106 -11.80 -71.62 -11.35
CA THR A 106 -12.10 -70.66 -12.42
C THR A 106 -13.07 -69.56 -11.94
N SER A 107 -14.07 -69.90 -11.12
CA SER A 107 -14.97 -68.91 -10.51
C SER A 107 -14.23 -67.96 -9.56
N ILE A 108 -13.35 -68.49 -8.69
CA ILE A 108 -12.50 -67.69 -7.81
C ILE A 108 -11.61 -66.75 -8.63
N SER A 109 -10.93 -67.25 -9.66
CA SER A 109 -10.09 -66.42 -10.53
C SER A 109 -10.87 -65.30 -11.23
N ASN A 110 -12.12 -65.54 -11.63
CA ASN A 110 -12.97 -64.51 -12.22
C ASN A 110 -13.40 -63.46 -11.20
N MET A 111 -13.77 -63.87 -9.98
CA MET A 111 -14.09 -62.94 -8.90
C MET A 111 -12.89 -62.07 -8.51
N GLU A 112 -11.68 -62.66 -8.42
CA GLU A 112 -10.45 -61.91 -8.15
C GLU A 112 -10.17 -60.84 -9.24
N LYS A 113 -10.43 -61.17 -10.52
CA LYS A 113 -10.31 -60.19 -11.61
C LYS A 113 -11.30 -59.04 -11.48
N GLU A 114 -12.55 -59.32 -11.13
CA GLU A 114 -13.58 -58.29 -10.93
C GLU A 114 -13.30 -57.43 -9.69
N ILE A 115 -12.83 -58.03 -8.58
CA ILE A 115 -12.36 -57.30 -7.40
C ILE A 115 -11.19 -56.38 -7.77
N SER A 116 -10.25 -56.84 -8.62
CA SER A 116 -9.13 -56.02 -9.10
C SER A 116 -9.61 -54.86 -9.97
N ARG A 117 -10.58 -55.10 -10.87
CA ARG A 117 -11.20 -54.04 -11.70
C ARG A 117 -11.93 -53.00 -10.85
N MET A 118 -12.74 -53.45 -9.90
CA MET A 118 -13.48 -52.57 -9.00
C MET A 118 -12.54 -51.76 -8.11
N SER A 119 -11.50 -52.39 -7.56
CA SER A 119 -10.45 -51.71 -6.80
C SER A 119 -9.76 -50.61 -7.61
N LYS A 120 -9.49 -50.84 -8.90
CA LYS A 120 -8.93 -49.81 -9.81
C LYS A 120 -9.92 -48.66 -10.05
N GLN A 121 -11.21 -48.95 -10.21
CA GLN A 121 -12.24 -47.93 -10.36
C GLN A 121 -12.39 -47.08 -9.09
N ILE A 122 -12.41 -47.71 -7.92
CA ILE A 122 -12.44 -47.03 -6.61
C ILE A 122 -11.19 -46.15 -6.45
N TYR A 123 -10.00 -46.65 -6.79
CA TYR A 123 -8.77 -45.87 -6.75
C TYR A 123 -8.83 -44.63 -7.67
N ASN A 124 -9.32 -44.79 -8.89
CA ASN A 124 -9.46 -43.68 -9.84
C ASN A 124 -10.50 -42.65 -9.38
N LEU A 125 -11.63 -43.09 -8.83
CA LEU A 125 -12.65 -42.21 -8.25
C LEU A 125 -12.07 -41.42 -7.08
N ASN A 126 -11.43 -42.10 -6.11
CA ASN A 126 -10.77 -41.47 -4.97
C ASN A 126 -9.69 -40.45 -5.37
N ARG A 127 -9.05 -40.63 -6.54
CA ARG A 127 -8.07 -39.67 -7.08
C ARG A 127 -8.72 -38.39 -7.62
N LEU A 128 -9.93 -38.49 -8.16
CA LEU A 128 -10.67 -37.34 -8.73
C LEU A 128 -11.54 -36.64 -7.69
N THR A 129 -12.06 -37.39 -6.72
CA THR A 129 -12.84 -36.84 -5.62
C THR A 129 -11.91 -36.32 -4.53
N ILE A 130 -11.76 -35.00 -4.45
CA ILE A 130 -11.20 -34.36 -3.26
C ILE A 130 -12.10 -34.77 -2.08
N PRO A 131 -11.57 -35.28 -0.96
CA PRO A 131 -12.36 -35.57 0.22
C PRO A 131 -13.21 -34.35 0.60
N ASP A 132 -14.50 -34.55 0.90
CA ASP A 132 -15.44 -33.46 1.20
C ASP A 132 -14.90 -32.49 2.26
N GLN A 133 -14.16 -33.02 3.24
CA GLN A 133 -13.49 -32.23 4.27
C GLN A 133 -12.39 -31.32 3.71
N GLN A 134 -11.60 -31.77 2.72
CA GLN A 134 -10.60 -30.94 2.05
C GLN A 134 -11.26 -29.88 1.16
N HIS A 135 -12.37 -30.21 0.49
CA HIS A 135 -13.14 -29.24 -0.30
C HIS A 135 -13.75 -28.17 0.61
N GLN A 136 -14.39 -28.55 1.72
CA GLN A 136 -14.91 -27.60 2.71
C GLN A 136 -13.79 -26.75 3.30
N ALA A 137 -12.64 -27.34 3.65
CA ALA A 137 -11.48 -26.58 4.14
C ALA A 137 -10.94 -25.59 3.08
N TYR A 138 -10.94 -25.98 1.80
CA TYR A 138 -10.59 -25.07 0.70
C TYR A 138 -11.61 -23.92 0.56
N VAL A 139 -12.91 -24.22 0.57
CA VAL A 139 -13.98 -23.21 0.50
C VAL A 139 -13.92 -22.25 1.68
N MET A 140 -13.69 -22.76 2.89
CA MET A 140 -13.52 -21.95 4.09
C MET A 140 -12.30 -21.03 4.00
N ARG A 141 -11.17 -21.53 3.49
CA ARG A 141 -9.97 -20.70 3.23
C ARG A 141 -10.22 -19.64 2.15
N ALA A 142 -10.90 -20.01 1.06
CA ALA A 142 -11.25 -19.09 -0.01
C ALA A 142 -12.18 -17.98 0.50
N ARG A 143 -13.21 -18.32 1.28
CA ARG A 143 -14.11 -17.36 1.93
C ARG A 143 -13.37 -16.45 2.90
N LYS A 144 -12.53 -17.01 3.78
CA LYS A 144 -11.71 -16.21 4.71
C LYS A 144 -10.81 -15.24 3.95
N ARG A 145 -10.16 -15.68 2.87
CA ARG A 145 -9.31 -14.83 2.03
C ARG A 145 -10.13 -13.75 1.32
N MET A 146 -11.32 -14.07 0.84
CA MET A 146 -12.26 -13.11 0.24
C MET A 146 -12.65 -12.04 1.26
N THR A 147 -13.05 -12.42 2.47
CA THR A 147 -13.38 -11.46 3.55
C THR A 147 -12.19 -10.57 3.93
N ILE A 148 -10.96 -11.10 3.99
CA ILE A 148 -9.77 -10.28 4.26
C ILE A 148 -9.51 -9.28 3.13
N LEU A 149 -9.64 -9.70 1.87
CA LEU A 149 -9.47 -8.82 0.72
C LEU A 149 -10.57 -7.77 0.64
N GLU A 150 -11.82 -8.13 0.93
CA GLU A 150 -12.95 -7.21 1.01
C GLU A 150 -12.75 -6.17 2.12
N ASN A 151 -12.33 -6.59 3.32
CA ASN A 151 -12.02 -5.67 4.41
C ASN A 151 -10.85 -4.74 4.05
N SER A 152 -9.79 -5.26 3.43
CA SER A 152 -8.64 -4.46 2.98
C SER A 152 -9.05 -3.45 1.92
N LEU A 153 -9.92 -3.83 0.98
CA LEU A 153 -10.47 -2.95 -0.04
C LEU A 153 -11.35 -1.87 0.59
N GLU A 154 -12.21 -2.25 1.53
CA GLU A 154 -13.12 -1.32 2.21
C GLU A 154 -12.34 -0.27 3.03
N VAL A 155 -11.28 -0.68 3.74
CA VAL A 155 -10.37 0.24 4.44
C VAL A 155 -9.68 1.19 3.45
N GLY A 156 -9.15 0.66 2.35
CA GLY A 156 -8.53 1.47 1.30
C GLY A 156 -9.48 2.49 0.69
N VAL A 157 -10.71 2.08 0.36
CA VAL A 157 -11.76 2.96 -0.17
C VAL A 157 -12.13 4.04 0.84
N ARG A 158 -12.30 3.71 2.13
CA ARG A 158 -12.59 4.71 3.17
C ARG A 158 -11.48 5.75 3.29
N GLN A 159 -10.22 5.31 3.23
CA GLN A 159 -9.07 6.19 3.30
C GLN A 159 -9.01 7.13 2.08
N GLU A 160 -9.21 6.59 0.87
CA GLU A 160 -9.28 7.38 -0.37
C GLU A 160 -10.46 8.37 -0.37
N CYS A 161 -11.63 7.96 0.10
CA CYS A 161 -12.78 8.86 0.28
C CYS A 161 -12.46 9.98 1.28
N GLY A 162 -11.79 9.66 2.39
CA GLY A 162 -11.33 10.64 3.38
C GLY A 162 -10.35 11.66 2.79
N PHE A 163 -9.35 11.19 2.03
CA PHE A 163 -8.43 12.07 1.32
C PHE A 163 -9.11 12.90 0.23
N THR A 164 -10.07 12.32 -0.49
CA THR A 164 -10.83 13.03 -1.53
C THR A 164 -11.68 14.16 -0.93
N ALA A 165 -12.34 13.91 0.21
CA ALA A 165 -13.10 14.92 0.94
C ALA A 165 -12.18 16.06 1.44
N ALA A 166 -11.07 15.71 2.10
CA ALA A 166 -10.10 16.71 2.55
C ALA A 166 -9.48 17.52 1.39
N ASN A 167 -9.23 16.88 0.24
CA ASN A 167 -8.74 17.54 -0.96
C ASN A 167 -9.80 18.49 -1.55
N ALA A 168 -11.08 18.11 -1.53
CA ALA A 168 -12.17 18.99 -1.92
C ALA A 168 -12.23 20.25 -1.04
N ASP A 169 -12.13 20.11 0.28
CA ASP A 169 -12.10 21.23 1.22
C ASP A 169 -10.90 22.14 0.99
N LEU A 170 -9.71 21.56 0.76
CA LEU A 170 -8.50 22.32 0.44
C LEU A 170 -8.62 23.07 -0.89
N ARG A 171 -9.25 22.47 -1.91
CA ARG A 171 -9.53 23.13 -3.19
C ARG A 171 -10.49 24.29 -3.02
N GLU A 172 -11.54 24.14 -2.22
CA GLU A 172 -12.46 25.24 -1.93
C GLU A 172 -11.76 26.40 -1.21
N GLN A 173 -10.92 26.09 -0.21
CA GLN A 173 -10.09 27.09 0.48
C GLN A 173 -9.13 27.80 -0.47
N LEU A 174 -8.47 27.06 -1.37
CA LEU A 174 -7.60 27.63 -2.39
C LEU A 174 -8.35 28.60 -3.30
N ILE A 175 -9.52 28.19 -3.82
CA ILE A 175 -10.37 29.04 -4.66
C ILE A 175 -10.80 30.29 -3.90
N ARG A 176 -11.19 30.15 -2.63
CA ARG A 176 -11.55 31.28 -1.76
C ARG A 176 -10.38 32.27 -1.64
N ILE A 177 -9.17 31.80 -1.34
CA ILE A 177 -7.98 32.65 -1.22
C ILE A 177 -7.64 33.33 -2.56
N LEU A 178 -7.74 32.63 -3.68
CA LEU A 178 -7.52 33.20 -5.01
C LEU A 178 -8.55 34.30 -5.33
N ASN A 179 -9.81 34.11 -4.96
CA ASN A 179 -10.86 35.13 -5.09
C ASN A 179 -10.60 36.34 -4.19
N HIS A 180 -10.12 36.13 -2.96
CA HIS A 180 -9.73 37.24 -2.08
C HIS A 180 -8.54 38.01 -2.65
N ARG A 181 -7.54 37.32 -3.19
CA ARG A 181 -6.36 37.95 -3.81
C ARG A 181 -6.74 38.77 -5.04
N THR A 182 -7.61 38.24 -5.91
CA THR A 182 -8.08 38.96 -7.10
C THR A 182 -8.88 40.20 -6.71
N PHE A 183 -9.83 40.08 -5.78
CA PHE A 183 -10.58 41.22 -5.24
C PHE A 183 -9.67 42.28 -4.59
N PHE A 184 -8.70 41.85 -3.79
CA PHE A 184 -7.73 42.74 -3.16
C PHE A 184 -6.90 43.49 -4.20
N ASN A 185 -6.37 42.77 -5.21
CA ASN A 185 -5.60 43.38 -6.30
C ASN A 185 -6.44 44.38 -7.09
N ASP A 186 -7.69 44.06 -7.42
CA ASP A 186 -8.61 44.97 -8.10
C ASP A 186 -8.86 46.24 -7.27
N SER A 187 -9.12 46.09 -5.97
CA SER A 187 -9.31 47.22 -5.05
C SER A 187 -8.04 48.06 -4.93
N TYR A 188 -6.88 47.42 -4.81
CA TYR A 188 -5.58 48.08 -4.74
C TYR A 188 -5.29 48.87 -6.02
N THR A 189 -5.49 48.26 -7.20
CA THR A 189 -5.30 48.93 -8.49
C THR A 189 -6.24 50.14 -8.63
N LYS A 190 -7.52 50.02 -8.23
CA LYS A 190 -8.46 51.15 -8.21
C LYS A 190 -7.99 52.27 -7.28
N MET A 191 -7.50 51.93 -6.09
CA MET A 191 -6.99 52.92 -5.13
C MET A 191 -5.75 53.64 -5.66
N VAL A 192 -4.81 52.90 -6.28
CA VAL A 192 -3.63 53.47 -6.92
C VAL A 192 -4.01 54.39 -8.09
N GLN A 193 -4.97 53.98 -8.93
CA GLN A 193 -5.48 54.82 -10.01
C GLN A 193 -6.13 56.10 -9.47
N LYS A 194 -6.95 56.00 -8.42
CA LYS A 194 -7.57 57.16 -7.77
C LYS A 194 -6.51 58.11 -7.22
N LEU A 195 -5.52 57.59 -6.48
CA LEU A 195 -4.41 58.39 -5.95
C LEU A 195 -3.64 59.12 -7.07
N ASN A 196 -3.36 58.43 -8.18
CA ASN A 196 -2.67 59.04 -9.32
C ASN A 196 -3.53 60.11 -10.01
N SER A 197 -4.85 59.90 -10.11
CA SER A 197 -5.77 60.90 -10.65
C SER A 197 -5.87 62.14 -9.77
N GLU A 198 -5.91 61.97 -8.44
CA GLU A 198 -5.95 63.07 -7.47
C GLU A 198 -4.62 63.83 -7.44
N LYS A 199 -3.48 63.12 -7.52
CA LYS A 199 -2.17 63.77 -7.66
C LYS A 199 -2.07 64.60 -8.93
N LYS A 200 -2.57 64.07 -10.06
CA LYS A 200 -2.62 64.82 -11.31
C LYS A 200 -3.50 66.07 -11.17
N TYR A 201 -4.69 65.91 -10.60
CA TYR A 201 -5.59 67.04 -10.34
C TYR A 201 -4.93 68.10 -9.43
N LEU A 202 -4.21 67.68 -8.39
CA LEU A 202 -3.48 68.59 -7.51
C LEU A 202 -2.38 69.35 -8.27
N ILE A 203 -1.64 68.68 -9.16
CA ILE A 203 -0.62 69.31 -10.01
C ILE A 203 -1.29 70.33 -10.95
N ASP A 204 -2.36 69.94 -11.65
CA ASP A 204 -3.10 70.83 -12.54
C ASP A 204 -3.64 72.07 -11.79
N LEU A 205 -4.06 71.90 -10.53
CA LEU A 205 -4.56 72.99 -9.69
C LEU A 205 -3.43 73.92 -9.20
N ILE A 206 -2.25 73.38 -8.91
CA ILE A 206 -1.04 74.16 -8.61
C ILE A 206 -0.61 74.94 -9.85
N GLU A 207 -0.57 74.31 -11.03
CA GLU A 207 -0.25 74.99 -12.29
C GLU A 207 -1.26 76.10 -12.60
N TYR A 208 -2.56 75.84 -12.42
CA TYR A 208 -3.59 76.86 -12.57
C TYR A 208 -3.40 78.04 -11.60
N ALA A 209 -3.11 77.76 -10.33
CA ALA A 209 -2.84 78.79 -9.34
C ALA A 209 -1.59 79.61 -9.68
N LEU A 210 -0.49 78.96 -10.07
CA LEU A 210 0.75 79.61 -10.49
C LEU A 210 0.53 80.51 -11.71
N ASN A 211 -0.14 80.01 -12.76
CA ASN A 211 -0.48 80.80 -13.94
C ASN A 211 -1.37 82.01 -13.59
N THR A 212 -2.28 81.84 -12.63
CA THR A 212 -3.14 82.94 -12.14
C THR A 212 -2.31 83.96 -11.37
N PHE A 213 -1.37 83.53 -10.52
CA PHE A 213 -0.46 84.43 -9.82
C PHE A 213 0.45 85.19 -10.78
N ASP A 214 1.02 84.52 -11.77
CA ASP A 214 1.84 85.16 -12.81
C ASP A 214 1.01 86.19 -13.60
N GLY A 215 -0.22 85.85 -13.98
CA GLY A 215 -1.16 86.79 -14.60
C GLY A 215 -1.50 88.00 -13.72
N CYS A 216 -1.69 87.78 -12.41
CA CYS A 216 -1.88 88.85 -11.43
C CYS A 216 -0.64 89.75 -11.35
N ILE A 217 0.56 89.17 -11.28
CA ILE A 217 1.83 89.91 -11.25
C ILE A 217 1.96 90.78 -12.51
N GLU A 218 1.72 90.24 -13.71
CA GLU A 218 1.74 91.02 -14.95
C GLU A 218 0.73 92.18 -14.94
N VAL A 219 -0.47 91.98 -14.38
CA VAL A 219 -1.48 93.03 -14.25
C VAL A 219 -1.03 94.10 -13.26
N TYR A 220 -0.47 93.70 -12.12
CA TYR A 220 0.08 94.64 -11.14
C TYR A 220 1.24 95.46 -11.72
N GLU A 221 2.14 94.85 -12.48
CA GLU A 221 3.21 95.55 -13.20
C GLU A 221 2.65 96.54 -14.23
N LYS A 222 1.61 96.15 -15.00
CA LYS A 222 0.93 97.06 -15.93
C LYS A 222 0.26 98.23 -15.22
N ILE A 223 -0.40 98.00 -14.08
CA ILE A 223 -1.02 99.05 -13.27
C ILE A 223 0.04 100.00 -12.72
N ASP A 224 1.15 99.49 -12.20
CA ASP A 224 2.26 100.31 -11.69
C ASP A 224 2.88 101.17 -12.80
N LEU A 225 3.09 100.61 -14.00
CA LEU A 225 3.55 101.35 -15.17
C LEU A 225 2.56 102.45 -15.60
N LEU A 226 1.26 102.17 -15.58
CA LEU A 226 0.21 103.16 -15.87
C LEU A 226 0.17 104.25 -14.81
N ALA A 227 0.23 103.90 -13.52
CA ALA A 227 0.26 104.86 -12.43
C ALA A 227 1.48 105.79 -12.53
N LYS A 228 2.65 105.25 -12.84
CA LYS A 228 3.87 106.03 -13.12
C LYS A 228 3.72 106.95 -14.33
N ARG A 229 3.07 106.47 -15.40
CA ARG A 229 2.78 107.28 -16.61
C ARG A 229 1.80 108.41 -16.30
N GLU A 230 0.69 108.13 -15.61
CA GLU A 230 -0.30 109.11 -15.21
C GLU A 230 0.29 110.17 -14.27
N ALA A 231 1.15 109.77 -13.33
CA ALA A 231 1.85 110.70 -12.46
C ALA A 231 2.71 111.68 -13.25
N LYS A 232 3.50 111.17 -14.22
CA LYS A 232 4.31 112.00 -15.14
C LYS A 232 3.44 112.91 -16.00
N GLU A 233 2.36 112.40 -16.57
CA GLU A 233 1.46 113.18 -17.43
C GLU A 233 0.71 114.26 -16.65
N ARG A 234 0.31 113.96 -15.41
CA ARG A 234 -0.30 114.94 -14.49
C ARG A 234 0.68 116.06 -14.15
N ASP A 235 1.95 115.74 -13.97
CA ASP A 235 3.00 116.74 -13.74
C ASP A 235 3.25 117.60 -14.98
N MET A 236 3.34 116.99 -16.17
CA MET A 236 3.42 117.72 -17.45
C MET A 236 2.22 118.65 -17.66
N ARG A 237 0.98 118.15 -17.48
CA ARG A 237 -0.24 118.96 -17.58
C ARG A 237 -0.27 120.10 -16.57
N ARG A 238 0.27 119.90 -15.36
CA ARG A 238 0.39 120.95 -14.35
C ARG A 238 1.34 122.06 -14.84
N VAL A 239 2.51 121.70 -15.38
CA VAL A 239 3.48 122.65 -15.93
C VAL A 239 2.90 123.39 -17.15
N GLU A 240 2.21 122.69 -18.06
CA GLU A 240 1.52 123.28 -19.20
C GLU A 240 0.42 124.26 -18.76
N MET A 241 -0.42 123.87 -17.80
CA MET A 241 -1.45 124.73 -17.23
C MET A 241 -0.85 125.99 -16.59
N GLN A 242 0.24 125.87 -15.83
CA GLN A 242 0.98 127.03 -15.31
C GLN A 242 1.55 127.91 -16.43
N GLY A 243 1.97 127.31 -17.55
CA GLY A 243 2.38 128.04 -18.76
C GLY A 243 1.22 128.81 -19.40
N ILE A 244 0.05 128.18 -19.56
CA ILE A 244 -1.16 128.79 -20.12
C ILE A 244 -1.67 129.89 -19.21
N MET A 245 -1.76 129.67 -17.89
CA MET A 245 -2.22 130.68 -16.94
C MET A 245 -1.32 131.92 -16.98
N ARG A 246 0.01 131.75 -17.12
CA ARG A 246 0.93 132.88 -17.30
C ARG A 246 0.67 133.64 -18.60
N LYS A 247 0.41 132.95 -19.72
CA LYS A 247 0.04 133.59 -20.99
C LYS A 247 -1.30 134.33 -20.90
N VAL A 248 -2.32 133.71 -20.32
CA VAL A 248 -3.66 134.31 -20.13
C VAL A 248 -3.58 135.53 -19.22
N ALA A 249 -2.80 135.46 -18.13
CA ALA A 249 -2.58 136.61 -17.26
C ALA A 249 -1.88 137.75 -18.02
N ALA A 250 -0.82 137.45 -18.77
CA ALA A 250 -0.11 138.44 -19.59
C ALA A 250 -1.02 139.06 -20.68
N ASP A 251 -1.83 138.26 -21.36
CA ASP A 251 -2.81 138.73 -22.35
C ASP A 251 -3.93 139.54 -21.68
N GLY A 252 -4.37 139.13 -20.49
CA GLY A 252 -5.35 139.84 -19.66
C GLY A 252 -4.84 141.20 -19.22
N ASP A 253 -3.60 141.28 -18.73
CA ASP A 253 -2.92 142.52 -18.38
C ASP A 253 -2.75 143.43 -19.60
N ASN A 254 -2.37 142.85 -20.75
CA ASN A 254 -2.27 143.58 -22.01
C ASN A 254 -3.64 144.11 -22.47
N THR A 255 -4.70 143.30 -22.36
CA THR A 255 -6.08 143.68 -22.70
C THR A 255 -6.62 144.75 -21.75
N ALA A 256 -6.38 144.62 -20.44
CA ALA A 256 -6.77 145.58 -19.43
C ALA A 256 -6.02 146.91 -19.61
N PHE A 257 -4.73 146.86 -19.93
CA PHE A 257 -3.93 148.03 -20.29
C PHE A 257 -4.50 148.72 -21.54
N LEU A 258 -4.77 147.98 -22.61
CA LEU A 258 -5.37 148.52 -23.84
C LEU A 258 -6.76 149.12 -23.58
N ASN A 259 -7.60 148.44 -22.80
CA ASN A 259 -8.95 148.90 -22.44
C ASN A 259 -8.94 150.12 -21.52
N CYS A 260 -8.06 150.18 -20.52
CA CYS A 260 -7.90 151.31 -19.61
C CYS A 260 -7.35 152.52 -20.36
N LYS A 261 -6.37 152.31 -21.26
CA LYS A 261 -5.85 153.35 -22.15
C LYS A 261 -6.92 153.85 -23.14
N SER A 262 -7.82 152.98 -23.59
CA SER A 262 -8.89 153.30 -24.55
C SER A 262 -10.07 154.07 -23.93
N LYS A 263 -10.19 154.16 -22.59
CA LYS A 263 -11.38 154.72 -21.94
C LYS A 263 -11.08 156.05 -21.25
N PRO A 264 -11.85 157.12 -21.51
CA PRO A 264 -11.75 158.35 -20.75
C PRO A 264 -12.20 158.11 -19.30
N ARG A 265 -11.47 158.73 -18.36
CA ARG A 265 -11.57 158.49 -16.92
C ARG A 265 -12.68 159.33 -16.30
N GLU A 266 -13.64 158.66 -15.65
CA GLU A 266 -14.59 159.28 -14.73
C GLU A 266 -14.67 158.46 -13.43
N LEU A 267 -14.65 159.18 -12.30
CA LEU A 267 -14.57 158.66 -10.93
C LEU A 267 -15.98 158.70 -10.31
N ALA A 268 -16.47 157.56 -9.81
CA ALA A 268 -17.71 157.48 -9.03
C ALA A 268 -17.65 156.37 -7.96
N ASP A 269 -18.38 156.60 -6.88
CA ASP A 269 -18.16 155.99 -5.55
C ASP A 269 -19.17 154.86 -5.18
N LEU A 270 -18.80 154.04 -4.18
CA LEU A 270 -19.25 152.66 -3.93
C LEU A 270 -20.67 152.50 -3.30
N GLN A 271 -21.44 151.52 -3.79
CA GLN A 271 -22.86 151.31 -3.43
C GLN A 271 -23.13 150.49 -2.12
N PRO A 272 -24.22 150.80 -1.39
CA PRO A 272 -24.57 150.19 -0.09
C PRO A 272 -24.97 148.70 -0.05
N LYS A 273 -25.12 148.01 -1.20
CA LYS A 273 -25.65 146.63 -1.26
C LYS A 273 -24.66 145.57 -0.74
N GLU A 274 -23.36 145.84 -0.81
CA GLU A 274 -22.26 144.98 -0.33
C GLU A 274 -22.22 144.83 1.20
N TYR A 275 -22.68 145.84 1.94
CA TYR A 275 -22.56 145.86 3.41
C TYR A 275 -23.44 144.79 4.09
N LYS A 276 -24.68 144.58 3.61
CA LYS A 276 -25.62 143.63 4.20
C LYS A 276 -25.17 142.17 4.07
N ARG A 277 -24.60 141.78 2.93
CA ARG A 277 -24.15 140.40 2.67
C ARG A 277 -22.96 140.01 3.56
N ARG A 278 -22.08 140.97 3.84
CA ARG A 278 -20.93 140.77 4.75
C ARG A 278 -21.33 140.64 6.22
N ASP A 279 -22.48 141.15 6.63
CA ASP A 279 -22.96 141.08 8.02
C ASP A 279 -23.56 139.71 8.36
N GLU A 280 -24.36 139.14 7.45
CA GLU A 280 -25.05 137.87 7.64
C GLU A 280 -24.09 136.67 7.71
N PHE A 281 -23.07 136.64 6.84
CA PHE A 281 -21.99 135.65 6.86
C PHE A 281 -21.22 135.65 8.19
N ARG A 282 -20.96 136.86 8.73
CA ARG A 282 -20.29 137.06 10.02
C ARG A 282 -21.11 136.47 11.16
N ARG A 283 -22.44 136.65 11.14
CA ARG A 283 -23.35 136.10 12.15
C ARG A 283 -23.36 134.58 12.22
N VAL A 284 -23.40 133.88 11.07
CA VAL A 284 -23.42 132.40 11.02
C VAL A 284 -22.09 131.81 11.49
N HIS A 285 -20.96 132.37 11.04
CA HIS A 285 -19.63 131.90 11.45
C HIS A 285 -19.39 132.12 12.94
N ASN A 286 -19.81 133.26 13.49
CA ASN A 286 -19.69 133.51 14.94
C ASN A 286 -20.46 132.46 15.77
N LYS A 287 -21.62 131.97 15.32
CA LYS A 287 -22.35 130.90 16.03
C LYS A 287 -21.58 129.57 16.05
N LYS A 288 -21.00 129.14 14.93
CA LYS A 288 -20.17 127.90 14.87
C LYS A 288 -18.91 128.01 15.71
N ILE A 289 -18.23 129.16 15.65
CA ILE A 289 -17.05 129.45 16.46
C ILE A 289 -17.39 129.35 17.95
N ASN A 290 -18.52 129.92 18.38
CA ASN A 290 -18.96 129.83 19.77
C ASN A 290 -19.24 128.38 20.22
N LEU A 291 -19.81 127.53 19.36
CA LEU A 291 -20.05 126.11 19.67
C LEU A 291 -18.73 125.35 19.83
N TYR A 292 -17.80 125.48 18.88
CA TYR A 292 -16.48 124.82 18.96
C TYR A 292 -15.68 125.31 20.18
N ASN A 293 -15.73 126.62 20.47
CA ASN A 293 -15.13 127.15 21.69
C ASN A 293 -15.75 126.56 22.96
N SER A 294 -17.08 126.31 22.99
CA SER A 294 -17.72 125.67 24.15
C SER A 294 -17.29 124.21 24.36
N VAL A 295 -17.10 123.45 23.27
CA VAL A 295 -16.63 122.06 23.31
C VAL A 295 -15.16 122.02 23.75
N LEU A 296 -14.33 122.89 23.18
CA LEU A 296 -12.92 123.02 23.55
C LEU A 296 -12.73 123.41 25.02
N GLN A 297 -13.54 124.35 25.52
CA GLN A 297 -13.53 124.72 26.94
C GLN A 297 -13.90 123.55 27.84
N LYS A 298 -14.92 122.74 27.48
CA LYS A 298 -15.25 121.51 28.23
C LYS A 298 -14.12 120.48 28.24
N ILE A 299 -13.42 120.33 27.11
CA ILE A 299 -12.27 119.42 26.99
C ILE A 299 -11.12 119.91 27.88
N LEU A 300 -10.76 121.19 27.79
CA LEU A 300 -9.71 121.81 28.62
C LEU A 300 -10.03 121.72 30.11
N GLN A 301 -11.30 121.88 30.48
CA GLN A 301 -11.77 121.75 31.87
C GLN A 301 -11.68 120.31 32.37
N TYR A 302 -11.96 119.31 31.52
CA TYR A 302 -11.82 117.88 31.87
C TYR A 302 -10.36 117.44 31.99
N THR A 303 -9.46 117.99 31.16
CA THR A 303 -8.03 117.62 31.17
C THR A 303 -7.18 118.45 32.15
N GLU A 304 -7.78 119.42 32.85
CA GLU A 304 -7.12 120.37 33.77
C GLU A 304 -5.86 121.05 33.18
N SER A 305 -5.82 121.23 31.85
CA SER A 305 -4.64 121.75 31.12
C SER A 305 -4.98 123.06 30.41
N SER A 306 -4.07 124.04 30.46
CA SER A 306 -4.26 125.35 29.82
C SER A 306 -3.91 125.38 28.32
N ASN A 307 -3.18 124.37 27.82
CA ASN A 307 -2.67 124.33 26.45
C ASN A 307 -3.41 123.28 25.63
N MET A 308 -4.04 123.72 24.53
CA MET A 308 -4.79 122.85 23.62
C MET A 308 -3.87 121.86 22.88
N ASP A 309 -2.65 122.28 22.52
CA ASP A 309 -1.69 121.42 21.82
C ASP A 309 -1.25 120.24 22.71
N GLU A 310 -1.03 120.49 24.01
CA GLU A 310 -0.72 119.42 24.97
C GLU A 310 -1.85 118.39 25.10
N VAL A 311 -3.11 118.83 24.97
CA VAL A 311 -4.27 117.93 24.99
C VAL A 311 -4.30 117.07 23.74
N ILE A 312 -4.09 117.67 22.56
CA ILE A 312 -4.05 116.94 21.28
C ILE A 312 -2.92 115.91 21.28
N ASP A 313 -1.73 116.30 21.71
CA ASP A 313 -0.58 115.39 21.78
C ASP A 313 -0.84 114.23 22.75
N LYS A 314 -1.42 114.51 23.93
CA LYS A 314 -1.83 113.46 24.87
C LYS A 314 -2.91 112.54 24.28
N PHE A 315 -3.89 113.08 23.55
CA PHE A 315 -4.92 112.27 22.89
C PHE A 315 -4.35 111.42 21.76
N GLN A 316 -3.44 111.94 20.93
CA GLN A 316 -2.78 111.16 19.87
C GLN A 316 -1.89 110.06 20.45
N GLN A 317 -1.13 110.36 21.50
CA GLN A 317 -0.35 109.36 22.21
C GLN A 317 -1.26 108.30 22.82
N GLN A 318 -2.35 108.67 23.48
CA GLN A 318 -3.34 107.73 24.00
C GLN A 318 -4.02 106.91 22.88
N GLU A 319 -4.42 107.54 21.78
CA GLU A 319 -5.02 106.86 20.63
C GLU A 319 -4.06 105.83 20.02
N SER A 320 -2.78 106.18 19.85
CA SER A 320 -1.77 105.24 19.36
C SER A 320 -1.54 104.08 20.34
N LEU A 321 -1.55 104.34 21.65
CA LEU A 321 -1.45 103.30 22.69
C LEU A 321 -2.71 102.42 22.69
N TYR A 322 -3.90 102.99 22.58
CA TYR A 322 -5.15 102.24 22.47
C TYR A 322 -5.22 101.40 21.21
N TYR A 323 -4.75 101.92 20.06
CA TYR A 323 -4.65 101.17 18.81
C TYR A 323 -3.68 99.99 18.94
N SER A 324 -2.53 100.21 19.57
CA SER A 324 -1.56 99.14 19.89
C SER A 324 -2.17 98.08 20.82
N PHE A 325 -2.82 98.49 21.91
CA PHE A 325 -3.49 97.57 22.83
C PHE A 325 -4.64 96.82 22.17
N PHE A 326 -5.40 97.46 21.28
CA PHE A 326 -6.48 96.82 20.54
C PHE A 326 -5.95 95.76 19.56
N ASN A 327 -4.89 96.08 18.83
CA ASN A 327 -4.23 95.12 17.94
C ASN A 327 -3.66 93.93 18.73
N TYR A 328 -3.00 94.19 19.85
CA TYR A 328 -2.49 93.14 20.73
C TYR A 328 -3.64 92.27 21.30
N ALA A 329 -4.75 92.89 21.72
CA ALA A 329 -5.93 92.16 22.19
C ALA A 329 -6.57 91.30 21.09
N ASN A 330 -6.57 91.77 19.84
CA ASN A 330 -7.07 91.02 18.70
C ASN A 330 -6.15 89.84 18.33
N GLU A 331 -4.83 90.05 18.27
CA GLU A 331 -3.86 88.98 18.05
C GLU A 331 -3.95 87.93 19.17
N MET A 332 -4.05 88.36 20.43
CA MET A 332 -4.24 87.46 21.56
C MET A 332 -5.55 86.67 21.44
N SER A 333 -6.66 87.32 21.06
CA SER A 333 -7.94 86.64 20.85
C SER A 333 -7.89 85.62 19.71
N TYR A 334 -7.14 85.94 18.64
CA TYR A 334 -6.88 85.01 17.55
C TYR A 334 -6.06 83.80 18.02
N HIS A 335 -4.99 84.03 18.78
CA HIS A 335 -4.17 82.96 19.35
C HIS A 335 -4.97 82.07 20.32
N ILE A 336 -5.82 82.65 21.17
CA ILE A 336 -6.72 81.91 22.05
C ILE A 336 -7.67 81.03 21.24
N THR A 337 -8.25 81.56 20.15
CA THR A 337 -9.14 80.80 19.28
C THR A 337 -8.42 79.64 18.60
N MET A 338 -7.21 79.87 18.09
CA MET A 338 -6.37 78.83 17.50
C MET A 338 -6.00 77.74 18.51
N LEU A 339 -5.61 78.12 19.73
CA LEU A 339 -5.32 77.19 20.81
C LEU A 339 -6.55 76.40 21.24
N ASN A 340 -7.72 77.03 21.32
CA ASN A 340 -8.96 76.34 21.66
C ASN A 340 -9.35 75.31 20.59
N ASN A 341 -9.18 75.66 19.31
CA ASN A 341 -9.42 74.73 18.19
C ASN A 341 -8.46 73.54 18.21
N SER A 342 -7.17 73.76 18.49
CA SER A 342 -6.20 72.66 18.59
C SER A 342 -6.45 71.80 19.83
N VAL A 343 -6.84 72.39 20.96
CA VAL A 343 -7.26 71.66 22.17
C VAL A 343 -8.50 70.80 21.89
N ASN A 344 -9.51 71.33 21.21
CA ASN A 344 -10.72 70.57 20.85
C ASN A 344 -10.38 69.38 19.93
N ARG A 345 -9.54 69.58 18.91
CA ARG A 345 -9.07 68.49 18.04
C ARG A 345 -8.32 67.41 18.84
N LEU A 346 -7.42 67.80 19.73
CA LEU A 346 -6.71 66.85 20.59
C LEU A 346 -7.66 66.10 21.53
N PHE A 347 -8.70 66.75 22.06
CA PHE A 347 -9.72 66.07 22.86
C PHE A 347 -10.52 65.06 22.04
N GLU A 348 -10.92 65.40 20.80
CA GLU A 348 -11.58 64.47 19.89
C GLU A 348 -10.69 63.25 19.59
N ASP A 349 -9.40 63.47 19.32
CA ASP A 349 -8.42 62.40 19.10
C ASP A 349 -8.27 61.51 20.33
N ILE A 350 -8.20 62.09 21.54
CA ILE A 350 -8.15 61.33 22.80
C ILE A 350 -9.42 60.48 22.98
N VAL A 351 -10.60 61.00 22.65
CA VAL A 351 -11.86 60.25 22.75
C VAL A 351 -11.88 59.10 21.75
N ASN A 352 -11.46 59.33 20.50
CA ASN A 352 -11.36 58.30 19.47
C ASN A 352 -10.38 57.20 19.87
N LEU A 353 -9.18 57.55 20.33
CA LEU A 353 -8.18 56.60 20.80
C LEU A 353 -8.66 55.78 22.01
N LYS A 354 -9.39 56.41 22.95
CA LYS A 354 -10.00 55.68 24.08
C LYS A 354 -11.05 54.67 23.61
N LYS A 355 -11.87 55.04 22.63
CA LYS A 355 -12.88 54.15 22.05
C LYS A 355 -12.23 52.98 21.32
N ASP A 356 -11.22 53.24 20.50
CA ASP A 356 -10.48 52.20 19.77
C ASP A 356 -9.76 51.25 20.72
N ASN A 357 -9.14 51.79 21.78
CA ASN A 357 -8.51 50.98 22.82
C ASN A 357 -9.54 50.12 23.59
N SER A 358 -10.72 50.65 23.89
CA SER A 358 -11.81 49.90 24.53
C SER A 358 -12.31 48.76 23.64
N ASN A 359 -12.48 49.00 22.34
CA ASN A 359 -12.92 47.97 21.39
C ASN A 359 -11.85 46.89 21.24
N THR A 360 -10.59 47.28 21.06
CA THR A 360 -9.46 46.35 20.95
C THR A 360 -9.32 45.50 22.21
N LEU A 361 -9.50 46.10 23.39
CA LEU A 361 -9.48 45.36 24.66
C LEU A 361 -10.65 44.35 24.74
N GLN A 362 -11.85 44.73 24.30
CA GLN A 362 -12.98 43.80 24.27
C GLN A 362 -12.72 42.63 23.32
N ASP A 363 -12.21 42.89 22.12
CA ASP A 363 -11.86 41.84 21.15
C ASP A 363 -10.78 40.89 21.72
N GLN A 364 -9.80 41.44 22.44
CA GLN A 364 -8.77 40.65 23.12
C GLN A 364 -9.36 39.79 24.24
N LEU A 365 -10.26 40.34 25.06
CA LEU A 365 -10.95 39.59 26.12
C LEU A 365 -11.81 38.46 25.54
N ASP A 366 -12.53 38.73 24.46
CA ASP A 366 -13.34 37.72 23.77
C ASP A 366 -12.45 36.62 23.19
N GLN A 367 -11.32 36.99 22.57
CA GLN A 367 -10.34 36.04 22.07
C GLN A 367 -9.73 35.18 23.18
N ILE A 368 -9.35 35.78 24.31
CA ILE A 368 -8.83 35.08 25.49
C ILE A 368 -9.88 34.09 26.00
N SER A 369 -11.13 34.53 26.18
CA SER A 369 -12.22 33.66 26.64
C SER A 369 -12.44 32.46 25.69
N SER A 370 -12.32 32.68 24.38
CA SER A 370 -12.47 31.62 23.38
C SER A 370 -11.33 30.59 23.46
N LEU A 371 -10.11 31.06 23.76
CA LEU A 371 -8.94 30.21 23.92
C LEU A 371 -8.98 29.44 25.24
N GLU A 372 -9.37 30.09 26.34
CA GLU A 372 -9.59 29.46 27.64
C GLU A 372 -10.63 28.33 27.53
N ASN A 373 -11.74 28.58 26.82
CA ASN A 373 -12.75 27.56 26.55
C ASN A 373 -12.17 26.37 25.75
N LYS A 374 -11.35 26.64 24.72
CA LYS A 374 -10.69 25.57 23.94
C LYS A 374 -9.72 24.76 24.80
N VAL A 375 -8.93 25.41 25.64
CA VAL A 375 -7.99 24.75 26.55
C VAL A 375 -8.73 23.88 27.54
N ARG A 376 -9.79 24.40 28.17
CA ARG A 376 -10.64 23.64 29.11
C ARG A 376 -11.23 22.39 28.44
N ASN A 377 -11.82 22.53 27.25
CA ASN A 377 -12.39 21.38 26.52
C ASN A 377 -11.33 20.33 26.17
N LYS A 378 -10.11 20.77 25.84
CA LYS A 378 -8.98 19.85 25.58
C LYS A 378 -8.48 19.18 26.86
N GLN A 379 -8.45 19.89 27.98
CA GLN A 379 -8.10 19.32 29.28
C GLN A 379 -9.12 18.27 29.73
N GLU A 380 -10.41 18.55 29.58
CA GLU A 380 -11.48 17.59 29.89
C GLU A 380 -11.38 16.31 29.04
N SER A 381 -11.22 16.46 27.73
CA SER A 381 -10.99 15.33 26.82
C SER A 381 -9.71 14.55 27.16
N ASN A 382 -8.66 15.24 27.57
CA ASN A 382 -7.40 14.60 27.98
C ASN A 382 -7.57 13.83 29.30
N MET A 383 -8.34 14.36 30.26
CA MET A 383 -8.70 13.65 31.49
C MET A 383 -9.52 12.38 31.21
N GLU A 384 -10.46 12.43 30.27
CA GLU A 384 -11.22 11.23 29.84
C GLU A 384 -10.31 10.16 29.23
N LEU A 385 -9.37 10.57 28.37
CA LEU A 385 -8.38 9.66 27.79
C LEU A 385 -7.45 9.07 28.84
N HIS A 386 -7.03 9.86 29.84
CA HIS A 386 -6.26 9.35 30.97
C HIS A 386 -7.03 8.31 31.78
N LYS A 387 -8.30 8.56 32.11
CA LYS A 387 -9.17 7.58 32.79
C LYS A 387 -9.33 6.30 31.95
N ALA A 388 -9.52 6.43 30.64
CA ALA A 388 -9.63 5.28 29.74
C ALA A 388 -8.32 4.46 29.71
N ARG A 389 -7.17 5.14 29.70
CA ARG A 389 -5.86 4.51 29.80
C ARG A 389 -5.69 3.79 31.12
N GLU A 390 -5.94 4.44 32.26
CA GLU A 390 -5.83 3.83 33.59
C GLU A 390 -6.75 2.61 33.73
N ASN A 391 -7.98 2.68 33.21
CA ASN A 391 -8.89 1.54 33.17
C ASN A 391 -8.36 0.38 32.32
N ASN A 392 -7.72 0.67 31.18
CA ASN A 392 -7.12 -0.35 30.33
C ASN A 392 -5.86 -0.95 30.96
N ASP A 393 -5.03 -0.13 31.59
CA ASP A 393 -3.83 -0.57 32.31
C ASP A 393 -4.25 -1.47 33.50
N ALA A 394 -5.28 -1.10 34.26
CA ALA A 394 -5.83 -1.94 35.33
C ALA A 394 -6.46 -3.24 34.81
N ARG A 395 -7.16 -3.21 33.68
CA ARG A 395 -7.69 -4.44 33.02
C ARG A 395 -6.56 -5.34 32.58
N LEU A 396 -5.50 -4.77 32.03
CA LEU A 396 -4.32 -5.51 31.59
C LEU A 396 -3.63 -6.17 32.78
N GLU A 397 -3.45 -5.45 33.89
CA GLU A 397 -2.87 -5.99 35.12
C GLU A 397 -3.72 -7.10 35.74
N ASN A 398 -5.05 -6.93 35.78
CA ASN A 398 -5.98 -7.99 36.19
C ASN A 398 -5.90 -9.22 35.28
N LEU A 399 -5.72 -9.05 33.97
CA LEU A 399 -5.54 -10.17 33.04
C LEU A 399 -4.19 -10.86 33.26
N LEU A 400 -3.12 -10.12 33.51
CA LEU A 400 -1.80 -10.66 33.81
C LEU A 400 -1.84 -11.48 35.11
N GLN A 401 -2.45 -10.94 36.17
CA GLN A 401 -2.65 -11.65 37.43
C GLN A 401 -3.62 -12.84 37.28
N GLY A 402 -4.63 -12.72 36.41
CA GLY A 402 -5.51 -13.83 36.04
C GLY A 402 -4.74 -14.97 35.38
N VAL A 403 -3.80 -14.66 34.48
CA VAL A 403 -2.92 -15.68 33.90
C VAL A 403 -1.99 -16.27 34.96
N GLU A 404 -1.44 -15.46 35.86
CA GLU A 404 -0.57 -15.90 36.96
C GLU A 404 -1.29 -16.88 37.91
N THR A 405 -2.51 -16.55 38.34
CA THR A 405 -3.33 -17.44 39.18
C THR A 405 -3.66 -18.76 38.50
N VAL A 406 -3.95 -18.78 37.19
CA VAL A 406 -4.15 -20.03 36.45
C VAL A 406 -2.84 -20.82 36.33
N CYS A 407 -1.70 -20.15 36.12
CA CYS A 407 -0.38 -20.78 36.12
C CYS A 407 -0.07 -21.45 37.47
N GLU A 408 -0.40 -20.80 38.59
CA GLU A 408 -0.27 -21.36 39.95
C GLU A 408 -1.21 -22.55 40.16
N MET A 409 -2.49 -22.43 39.79
CA MET A 409 -3.48 -23.52 39.88
C MET A 409 -3.04 -24.78 39.11
N CYS A 410 -2.42 -24.61 37.93
CA CYS A 410 -1.93 -25.72 37.12
C CYS A 410 -0.57 -26.28 37.60
N SER A 411 0.05 -25.67 38.62
CA SER A 411 1.39 -26.03 39.13
C SER A 411 2.43 -26.14 37.99
N ILE A 412 2.55 -25.08 37.19
CA ILE A 412 3.49 -25.04 36.06
C ILE A 412 4.94 -25.03 36.57
N ASP A 413 5.79 -25.88 35.99
CA ASP A 413 7.23 -25.85 36.24
C ASP A 413 7.87 -24.66 35.49
N ALA A 414 8.22 -23.60 36.23
CA ALA A 414 8.88 -22.41 35.70
C ALA A 414 10.39 -22.61 35.44
N SER A 415 10.96 -23.80 35.68
CA SER A 415 12.37 -24.13 35.44
C SER A 415 12.90 -23.79 34.03
N PRO A 416 12.12 -23.90 32.93
CA PRO A 416 12.60 -23.50 31.60
C PRO A 416 12.80 -22.00 31.44
N LEU A 417 12.03 -21.18 32.19
CA LEU A 417 12.05 -19.72 32.08
C LEU A 417 13.18 -19.08 32.90
N THR A 418 13.60 -19.70 34.01
CA THR A 418 14.69 -19.19 34.86
C THR A 418 16.05 -19.14 34.15
N LYS A 419 16.22 -19.88 33.05
CA LYS A 419 17.43 -19.81 32.19
C LYS A 419 17.49 -18.54 31.33
N LEU A 420 16.40 -17.78 31.23
CA LEU A 420 16.32 -16.60 30.39
C LEU A 420 16.63 -15.32 31.18
N LEU A 421 17.29 -14.36 30.55
CA LEU A 421 17.58 -13.05 31.14
C LEU A 421 16.29 -12.25 31.37
N GLY A 422 16.03 -11.84 32.62
CA GLY A 422 14.91 -10.98 33.02
C GLY A 422 14.11 -11.53 34.20
N ASP A 423 13.19 -10.73 34.74
CA ASP A 423 12.29 -11.15 35.80
C ASP A 423 11.17 -12.04 35.24
N HIS A 424 11.31 -13.35 35.47
CA HIS A 424 10.35 -14.38 35.07
C HIS A 424 9.61 -14.96 36.28
N THR A 425 9.63 -14.26 37.42
CA THR A 425 8.88 -14.64 38.63
C THR A 425 7.40 -14.34 38.48
N HIS A 426 7.06 -13.26 37.77
CA HIS A 426 5.69 -12.80 37.53
C HIS A 426 5.38 -12.72 36.03
N VAL A 427 4.09 -12.73 35.70
CA VAL A 427 3.62 -12.62 34.31
C VAL A 427 3.59 -11.15 33.87
N ASN A 428 4.53 -10.76 33.01
CA ASN A 428 4.71 -9.44 32.41
C ASN A 428 4.40 -9.47 30.90
N LEU A 429 4.07 -8.33 30.30
CA LEU A 429 3.70 -8.24 28.88
C LEU A 429 4.66 -8.93 27.89
N VAL A 430 5.96 -8.90 28.19
CA VAL A 430 7.01 -9.52 27.36
C VAL A 430 7.06 -11.05 27.53
N ASN A 431 6.76 -11.55 28.72
CA ASN A 431 6.88 -12.97 29.05
C ASN A 431 5.53 -13.73 28.95
N VAL A 432 4.38 -13.04 28.88
CA VAL A 432 3.03 -13.62 28.78
C VAL A 432 2.94 -14.71 27.72
N ASN A 433 3.47 -14.46 26.51
CA ASN A 433 3.39 -15.42 25.42
C ASN A 433 4.15 -16.73 25.72
N ARG A 434 5.19 -16.67 26.57
CA ARG A 434 5.93 -17.86 26.99
C ARG A 434 5.18 -18.61 28.08
N PHE A 435 4.62 -17.89 29.06
CA PHE A 435 3.75 -18.47 30.09
C PHE A 435 2.53 -19.14 29.48
N LEU A 436 1.87 -18.52 28.50
CA LEU A 436 0.74 -19.11 27.78
C LEU A 436 1.11 -20.41 27.05
N LYS A 437 2.31 -20.50 26.44
CA LYS A 437 2.79 -21.74 25.81
C LYS A 437 3.06 -22.86 26.81
N LEU A 438 3.64 -22.52 27.96
CA LEU A 438 3.85 -23.47 29.06
C LEU A 438 2.52 -23.94 29.64
N LEU A 439 1.58 -23.03 29.82
CA LEU A 439 0.22 -23.31 30.28
C LEU A 439 -0.54 -24.17 29.28
N GLU A 440 -0.46 -23.88 27.97
CA GLU A 440 -1.03 -24.71 26.90
C GLU A 440 -0.49 -26.14 26.98
N THR A 441 0.84 -26.30 27.11
CA THR A 441 1.48 -27.61 27.20
C THR A 441 1.03 -28.35 28.46
N ARG A 442 0.96 -27.66 29.60
CA ARG A 442 0.56 -28.24 30.88
C ARG A 442 -0.91 -28.64 30.91
N VAL A 443 -1.79 -27.80 30.39
CA VAL A 443 -3.23 -28.12 30.24
C VAL A 443 -3.39 -29.32 29.31
N GLN A 444 -2.63 -29.38 28.21
CA GLN A 444 -2.65 -30.54 27.32
C GLN A 444 -2.22 -31.84 28.04
N GLU A 445 -1.16 -31.80 28.86
CA GLU A 445 -0.75 -32.94 29.69
C GLU A 445 -1.83 -33.36 30.69
N LEU A 446 -2.43 -32.39 31.40
CA LEU A 446 -3.50 -32.67 32.36
C LEU A 446 -4.73 -33.27 31.68
N THR A 447 -5.16 -32.72 30.54
CA THR A 447 -6.27 -33.27 29.75
C THR A 447 -5.98 -34.68 29.25
N ALA A 448 -4.74 -34.95 28.81
CA ALA A 448 -4.32 -36.30 28.42
C ALA A 448 -4.33 -37.27 29.61
N SER A 449 -3.87 -36.84 30.79
CA SER A 449 -3.90 -37.64 32.02
C SER A 449 -5.34 -37.98 32.45
N VAL A 450 -6.24 -36.98 32.50
CA VAL A 450 -7.66 -37.18 32.83
C VAL A 450 -8.33 -38.10 31.81
N TYR A 451 -8.07 -37.91 30.52
CA TYR A 451 -8.59 -38.78 29.45
C TYR A 451 -8.23 -40.26 29.65
N VAL A 452 -7.01 -40.54 30.13
CA VAL A 452 -6.55 -41.90 30.44
C VAL A 452 -7.16 -42.41 31.74
N MET A 453 -7.18 -41.60 32.81
CA MET A 453 -7.72 -42.00 34.12
C MET A 453 -9.23 -42.30 34.08
N GLU A 454 -10.05 -41.47 33.42
CA GLU A 454 -11.49 -41.71 33.31
C GLU A 454 -11.82 -43.02 32.56
N ARG A 455 -10.90 -43.47 31.69
CA ARG A 455 -11.03 -44.75 30.96
C ARG A 455 -10.48 -45.95 31.73
N GLN A 456 -9.78 -45.73 32.83
CA GLN A 456 -9.31 -46.79 33.74
C GLN A 456 -10.32 -47.08 34.86
N GLU A 457 -11.11 -46.10 35.30
CA GLU A 457 -12.20 -46.34 36.27
C GLU A 457 -13.40 -47.02 35.58
N GLU A 458 -13.59 -48.30 35.88
CA GLU A 458 -14.71 -49.09 35.37
C GLU A 458 -16.05 -48.56 35.90
N GLY A 459 -16.94 -48.14 35.00
CA GLY A 459 -18.35 -47.82 35.31
C GLY A 459 -18.79 -46.37 35.11
N ARG A 460 -17.92 -45.46 34.67
CA ARG A 460 -18.30 -44.09 34.30
C ARG A 460 -18.54 -43.98 32.78
N PHE A 461 -19.76 -43.58 32.37
CA PHE A 461 -20.15 -43.44 30.96
C PHE A 461 -20.17 -41.99 30.45
N ASP A 462 -20.01 -41.00 31.35
CA ASP A 462 -19.92 -39.58 30.98
C ASP A 462 -18.48 -39.10 31.21
N TYR A 463 -17.72 -38.98 30.11
CA TYR A 463 -16.32 -38.57 30.11
C TYR A 463 -16.22 -37.04 29.96
N VAL A 464 -15.46 -36.39 30.86
CA VAL A 464 -15.20 -34.95 30.77
C VAL A 464 -14.33 -34.63 29.56
N VAL A 465 -13.35 -35.48 29.24
CA VAL A 465 -12.45 -35.30 28.08
C VAL A 465 -12.78 -36.30 26.96
N LYS A 466 -13.46 -35.81 25.92
CA LYS A 466 -13.92 -36.66 24.81
C LYS A 466 -12.80 -37.02 23.81
N GLN A 467 -11.88 -36.10 23.52
CA GLN A 467 -10.81 -36.24 22.51
C GLN A 467 -9.53 -35.48 22.91
N ILE A 468 -8.34 -36.01 22.56
CA ILE A 468 -7.01 -35.39 22.83
C ILE A 468 -6.42 -34.67 21.60
N GLU A 469 -6.91 -34.95 20.38
CA GLU A 469 -6.24 -34.51 19.15
C GLU A 469 -6.05 -32.98 19.09
N LYS A 470 -4.80 -32.55 18.97
CA LYS A 470 -4.45 -31.13 18.75
C LYS A 470 -4.93 -30.74 17.36
N ILE A 471 -6.06 -30.05 17.30
CA ILE A 471 -6.55 -29.47 16.04
C ILE A 471 -5.59 -28.34 15.66
N CYS A 472 -4.59 -28.63 14.83
CA CYS A 472 -3.81 -27.60 14.15
C CYS A 472 -4.77 -26.86 13.21
N GLU A 473 -5.25 -25.69 13.63
CA GLU A 473 -6.25 -24.94 12.87
C GLU A 473 -5.77 -24.57 11.45
N LEU A 474 -4.44 -24.44 11.23
CA LEU A 474 -3.84 -24.04 9.95
C LEU A 474 -2.51 -24.77 9.66
N PRO A 475 -2.31 -25.32 8.43
CA PRO A 475 -1.01 -25.80 7.96
C PRO A 475 -0.02 -24.63 7.71
N THR A 476 1.25 -24.81 8.08
CA THR A 476 2.34 -23.85 7.79
C THR A 476 2.56 -23.71 6.28
N ASP A 477 2.71 -22.48 5.78
CA ASP A 477 2.92 -22.21 4.34
C ASP A 477 4.29 -22.74 3.88
N LEU A 478 4.35 -23.36 2.69
CA LEU A 478 5.60 -23.84 2.08
C LEU A 478 6.56 -22.69 1.79
N ASN A 479 6.04 -21.47 1.59
CA ASN A 479 6.82 -20.25 1.43
C ASN A 479 7.61 -19.88 2.70
N ASP A 480 7.16 -20.31 3.89
CA ASP A 480 7.90 -20.13 5.13
C ASP A 480 9.05 -21.15 5.26
N ILE A 481 9.11 -22.17 4.39
CA ILE A 481 10.05 -23.30 4.43
C ILE A 481 11.13 -23.19 3.34
N VAL A 482 10.80 -22.77 2.10
CA VAL A 482 11.73 -22.76 0.95
C VAL A 482 11.92 -21.35 0.38
N LEU A 483 13.15 -20.81 0.47
CA LEU A 483 13.45 -19.40 0.15
C LEU A 483 13.36 -19.03 -1.34
N THR A 484 13.65 -19.92 -2.31
CA THR A 484 13.62 -19.61 -3.76
C THR A 484 13.42 -20.86 -4.65
N GLN A 485 12.73 -20.70 -5.80
CA GLN A 485 12.56 -21.72 -6.84
C GLN A 485 13.73 -21.70 -7.86
N GLN A 486 14.02 -22.82 -8.53
CA GLN A 486 15.06 -22.92 -9.58
C GLN A 486 14.76 -22.02 -10.78
N CYS A 487 15.78 -21.33 -11.34
CA CYS A 487 15.61 -20.48 -12.51
C CYS A 487 15.20 -21.28 -13.77
N PRO A 488 14.09 -20.93 -14.46
CA PRO A 488 13.60 -21.65 -15.64
C PRO A 488 14.63 -21.72 -16.78
N GLU A 489 15.35 -20.62 -17.05
CA GLU A 489 16.36 -20.59 -18.13
C GLU A 489 17.57 -21.48 -17.81
N CYS A 490 17.93 -21.62 -16.53
CA CYS A 490 19.01 -22.52 -16.12
C CYS A 490 18.59 -23.99 -16.24
N ALA A 491 17.29 -24.28 -16.04
CA ALA A 491 16.73 -25.61 -16.28
C ALA A 491 16.63 -25.93 -17.78
N GLU A 492 16.18 -24.98 -18.61
CA GLU A 492 16.10 -25.14 -20.08
C GLU A 492 17.49 -25.27 -20.73
N GLY A 493 18.46 -24.42 -20.36
CA GLY A 493 19.81 -24.51 -20.89
C GLY A 493 20.50 -25.85 -20.56
N GLU A 494 20.16 -26.46 -19.43
CA GLU A 494 20.66 -27.80 -19.08
C GLU A 494 20.01 -28.89 -19.93
N ALA A 495 18.71 -28.78 -20.24
CA ALA A 495 18.06 -29.70 -21.16
C ALA A 495 18.70 -29.64 -22.56
N PHE A 496 19.02 -28.44 -23.06
CA PHE A 496 19.72 -28.26 -24.34
C PHE A 496 21.16 -28.78 -24.34
N ASN A 497 21.93 -28.55 -23.27
CA ASN A 497 23.31 -29.06 -23.19
C ASN A 497 23.38 -30.60 -23.15
N MET A 498 22.30 -31.26 -22.72
CA MET A 498 22.19 -32.73 -22.80
C MET A 498 21.94 -33.23 -24.24
N ASP A 499 21.41 -32.39 -25.13
CA ASP A 499 21.09 -32.75 -26.52
C ASP A 499 22.26 -32.55 -27.51
N GLU A 500 23.25 -31.69 -27.22
CA GLU A 500 24.44 -31.49 -28.08
C GLU A 500 25.43 -32.66 -28.03
N GLY A 501 25.41 -33.45 -26.95
CA GLY A 501 26.10 -34.73 -26.90
C GLY A 501 25.34 -35.73 -27.75
N GLY A 502 25.65 -35.83 -29.03
CA GLY A 502 24.93 -36.58 -30.08
C GLY A 502 24.74 -38.10 -29.91
N ASP A 503 24.68 -38.64 -28.69
CA ASP A 503 24.13 -39.95 -28.40
C ASP A 503 22.68 -39.77 -27.92
N GLY A 504 21.72 -40.28 -28.70
CA GLY A 504 20.29 -40.17 -28.42
C GLY A 504 19.92 -40.55 -26.98
N VAL A 505 19.28 -39.63 -26.27
CA VAL A 505 18.93 -39.76 -24.85
C VAL A 505 17.89 -40.87 -24.64
N LEU A 506 18.32 -41.99 -24.04
CA LEU A 506 17.44 -43.07 -23.60
C LEU A 506 16.70 -42.67 -22.31
N VAL A 507 15.39 -42.96 -22.21
CA VAL A 507 14.55 -42.65 -21.04
C VAL A 507 15.06 -43.37 -19.79
N HIS A 508 15.44 -42.61 -18.76
CA HIS A 508 15.94 -43.15 -17.48
C HIS A 508 14.87 -43.89 -16.67
N THR A 509 15.28 -44.94 -15.96
CA THR A 509 14.43 -45.64 -14.99
C THR A 509 14.16 -44.77 -13.74
N VAL A 510 13.08 -45.03 -12.98
CA VAL A 510 12.73 -44.26 -11.76
C VAL A 510 13.87 -44.26 -10.73
N ALA A 511 14.61 -45.37 -10.64
CA ALA A 511 15.76 -45.49 -9.73
C ALA A 511 16.93 -44.61 -10.18
N GLU A 512 17.25 -44.61 -11.48
CA GLU A 512 18.25 -43.71 -12.06
C GLU A 512 17.84 -42.24 -11.91
N ALA A 513 16.56 -41.92 -12.11
CA ALA A 513 16.04 -40.56 -11.94
C ALA A 513 16.17 -40.09 -10.49
N LYS A 514 15.85 -40.93 -9.50
CA LYS A 514 16.06 -40.60 -8.07
C LYS A 514 17.53 -40.42 -7.73
N LYS A 515 18.40 -41.30 -8.24
CA LYS A 515 19.84 -41.21 -8.01
C LYS A 515 20.43 -39.93 -8.61
N LYS A 516 20.09 -39.61 -9.87
CA LYS A 516 20.49 -38.36 -10.52
C LYS A 516 19.91 -37.14 -9.81
N LEU A 517 18.68 -37.19 -9.32
CA LEU A 517 18.08 -36.09 -8.55
C LEU A 517 18.84 -35.84 -7.25
N TYR A 518 19.17 -36.92 -6.51
CA TYR A 518 19.94 -36.82 -5.28
C TYR A 518 21.34 -36.26 -5.55
N GLU A 519 22.06 -36.84 -6.52
CA GLU A 519 23.38 -36.36 -6.95
C GLU A 519 23.31 -34.88 -7.36
N LYS A 520 22.27 -34.46 -8.10
CA LYS A 520 22.04 -33.07 -8.47
C LYS A 520 21.87 -32.18 -7.24
N VAL A 521 20.95 -32.50 -6.32
CA VAL A 521 20.68 -31.66 -5.13
C VAL A 521 21.93 -31.49 -4.26
N THR A 522 22.82 -32.49 -4.24
CA THR A 522 24.08 -32.43 -3.50
C THR A 522 25.23 -31.72 -4.22
N GLN A 523 25.12 -31.44 -5.53
CA GLN A 523 26.18 -30.73 -6.25
C GLN A 523 26.25 -29.26 -5.81
N PRO A 524 27.46 -28.71 -5.55
CA PRO A 524 27.63 -27.30 -5.15
C PRO A 524 27.05 -26.32 -6.18
N GLU A 525 27.03 -26.72 -7.45
CA GLU A 525 26.47 -25.93 -8.56
C GLU A 525 24.98 -25.59 -8.38
N MET A 526 24.21 -26.41 -7.64
CA MET A 526 22.78 -26.13 -7.41
C MET A 526 22.55 -24.84 -6.63
N GLN A 527 23.44 -24.46 -5.71
CA GLN A 527 23.33 -23.20 -4.98
C GLN A 527 23.45 -21.99 -5.92
N TYR A 528 24.30 -22.09 -6.95
CA TYR A 528 24.41 -21.07 -8.00
C TYR A 528 23.24 -21.05 -8.99
N ARG A 529 22.28 -21.98 -8.87
CA ARG A 529 21.12 -22.14 -9.77
C ARG A 529 19.78 -21.82 -9.08
N LEU A 530 19.74 -21.75 -7.75
CA LEU A 530 18.60 -21.29 -6.94
C LEU A 530 18.61 -19.76 -6.80
N HIS A 531 18.51 -19.06 -7.93
CA HIS A 531 18.44 -17.61 -7.96
C HIS A 531 17.17 -17.14 -8.68
N SER A 532 16.76 -15.91 -8.40
CA SER A 532 15.66 -15.29 -9.15
C SER A 532 16.04 -15.13 -10.62
N ILE A 533 15.03 -15.07 -11.51
CA ILE A 533 15.26 -14.84 -12.95
C ILE A 533 16.06 -13.55 -13.22
N SER A 534 15.94 -12.55 -12.32
CA SER A 534 16.67 -11.28 -12.40
C SER A 534 18.18 -11.39 -12.13
N GLN A 535 18.62 -12.44 -11.43
CA GLN A 535 20.03 -12.69 -11.14
C GLN A 535 20.67 -13.68 -12.14
N CYS A 536 19.90 -14.18 -13.12
CA CYS A 536 20.40 -15.15 -14.10
C CYS A 536 21.39 -14.51 -15.09
N ARG A 537 22.54 -15.17 -15.34
CA ARG A 537 23.60 -14.67 -16.23
C ARG A 537 23.39 -14.96 -17.73
N LEU A 538 22.39 -15.77 -18.10
CA LEU A 538 22.09 -16.11 -19.50
C LEU A 538 21.54 -14.88 -20.26
N PRO A 539 21.96 -14.58 -21.50
CA PRO A 539 21.50 -13.39 -22.23
C PRO A 539 19.97 -13.29 -22.39
N ARG A 540 19.30 -14.43 -22.55
CA ARG A 540 17.84 -14.53 -22.73
C ARG A 540 17.05 -14.18 -21.47
N SER A 541 17.59 -14.46 -20.27
CA SER A 541 16.93 -14.12 -19.00
C SER A 541 16.82 -12.60 -18.80
N ARG A 542 17.81 -11.82 -19.27
CA ARG A 542 17.77 -10.35 -19.25
C ARG A 542 16.66 -9.80 -20.14
N LEU A 543 16.44 -10.41 -21.30
CA LEU A 543 15.31 -10.11 -22.19
C LEU A 543 13.96 -10.43 -21.56
N LEU A 544 13.84 -11.57 -20.87
CA LEU A 544 12.62 -11.96 -20.15
C LEU A 544 12.33 -11.09 -18.92
N ALA A 545 13.37 -10.76 -18.15
CA ALA A 545 13.27 -9.85 -17.02
C ALA A 545 12.87 -8.43 -17.49
N ALA A 546 13.43 -7.95 -18.60
CA ALA A 546 13.02 -6.68 -19.21
C ALA A 546 11.56 -6.72 -19.69
N LYS A 547 11.09 -7.81 -20.30
CA LYS A 547 9.68 -8.00 -20.71
C LYS A 547 8.69 -8.08 -19.55
N ARG A 548 9.10 -8.43 -18.34
CA ARG A 548 8.21 -8.42 -17.15
C ARG A 548 8.07 -7.03 -16.53
N ASN A 549 9.03 -6.14 -16.80
CA ASN A 549 9.04 -4.76 -16.30
C ASN A 549 8.57 -3.74 -17.36
N MET A 550 8.30 -4.18 -18.60
CA MET A 550 7.48 -3.48 -19.58
C MET A 550 6.04 -3.97 -19.47
#